data_AF-A0A0U1CYY8-F1
#
_entry.id   AF-A0A0U1CYY8-F1
#
_cell.length_a   1.000
_cell.length_b   1.000
_cell.length_c   1.000
_cell.angle_alpha   90.00
_cell.angle_beta   90.00
_cell.angle_gamma   90.00
#
_symmetry.space_group_name_H-M   'P 1'
#
loop_
_entity.id
_entity.type
_entity.pdbx_description
1 polymer ?
#
loop_
_entity_poly.entity_id
_entity_poly.type
_entity_poly.pdbx_seq_one_letter_code
_entity_poly.pdbx_strand_id
1 'polypeptide(L)' 'MGLSGAARQRNIAGRVRLIRPVAGEVVLVDDIVTTGATAAESVRMLAQAGAQVSAVLAISHA' A
#
# COMPACT_ATOMS: atom_id res chain seq x y z
N MET A 1 -13.89 -0.51 20.79
CA MET A 1 -13.50 0.34 19.64
C MET A 1 -12.94 -0.54 18.52
N GLY A 2 -13.79 -1.13 17.66
CA GLY A 2 -13.41 -2.26 16.79
C GLY A 2 -13.77 -2.14 15.31
N LEU A 3 -14.06 -0.93 14.82
CA LEU A 3 -14.57 -0.72 13.44
C LEU A 3 -13.69 0.19 12.57
N SER A 4 -12.60 0.75 13.10
CA SER A 4 -11.81 1.78 12.40
C SER A 4 -10.88 1.22 11.31
N GLY A 5 -10.32 0.02 11.49
CA GLY A 5 -9.39 -0.59 10.53
C GLY A 5 -10.08 -1.02 9.22
N ALA A 6 -11.12 -1.83 9.32
CA ALA A 6 -11.88 -2.30 8.15
C ALA A 6 -12.63 -1.17 7.42
N ALA A 7 -13.13 -0.16 8.15
CA ALA A 7 -13.74 1.01 7.53
C ALA A 7 -12.70 1.88 6.79
N ARG A 8 -11.50 2.07 7.36
CA ARG A 8 -10.40 2.76 6.66
C ARG A 8 -9.92 2.00 5.43
N GLN A 9 -9.91 0.67 5.47
CA GLN A 9 -9.57 -0.15 4.30
C GLN A 9 -10.52 0.11 3.12
N ARG A 10 -11.82 0.22 3.38
CA ARG A 10 -12.82 0.55 2.34
C ARG A 10 -12.68 1.97 1.78
N ASN A 11 -12.19 2.92 2.58
CA ASN A 11 -12.01 4.31 2.14
C ASN A 11 -10.80 4.52 1.21
N ILE A 12 -9.90 3.54 1.09
CA ILE A 12 -8.67 3.65 0.28
C ILE A 12 -8.75 2.86 -1.03
N ALA A 13 -9.70 1.91 -1.15
CA ALA A 13 -9.91 1.16 -2.39
C ALA A 13 -10.09 2.11 -3.60
N GLY A 14 -9.29 1.91 -4.65
CA GLY A 14 -9.33 2.74 -5.86
C GLY A 14 -8.71 4.13 -5.74
N ARG A 15 -8.09 4.47 -4.61
CA ARG A 15 -7.41 5.77 -4.41
C ARG A 15 -5.92 5.77 -4.76
N VAL A 16 -5.34 4.60 -5.00
CA VAL A 16 -3.94 4.45 -5.45
C VAL A 16 -3.93 4.21 -6.96
N ARG A 17 -3.05 4.91 -7.69
CA ARG A 17 -2.88 4.78 -9.13
C ARG A 17 -1.40 4.79 -9.49
N LEU A 18 -1.01 3.91 -10.42
CA LEU A 18 0.30 3.98 -11.06
C LEU A 18 0.30 5.06 -12.13
N ILE A 19 1.23 6.00 -12.05
CA ILE A 19 1.43 7.05 -13.06
C ILE A 19 2.45 6.65 -14.13
N ARG A 20 3.19 5.56 -13.89
CA ARG A 20 4.16 4.95 -14.81
C ARG A 20 4.16 3.44 -14.60
N PRO A 21 4.50 2.65 -15.63
CA PRO A 21 4.71 1.22 -15.47
C PRO A 21 5.81 0.93 -14.44
N VAL A 22 5.60 -0.11 -13.64
CA VAL A 22 6.57 -0.65 -12.69
C VAL A 22 6.60 -2.16 -12.90
N ALA A 23 7.78 -2.71 -13.10
CA ALA A 23 7.99 -4.14 -13.33
C ALA A 23 9.23 -4.61 -12.58
N GLY A 24 9.29 -5.92 -12.30
CA GLY A 24 10.36 -6.52 -11.52
C GLY A 24 10.11 -6.44 -10.00
N GLU A 25 11.15 -6.74 -9.24
CA GLU A 25 11.11 -6.75 -7.78
C GLU A 25 11.19 -5.33 -7.21
N VAL A 26 10.32 -5.00 -6.26
CA VAL A 26 10.24 -3.67 -5.65
C VAL A 26 10.03 -3.74 -4.15
N VAL A 27 10.57 -2.73 -3.46
CA VAL A 27 10.24 -2.44 -2.06
C VAL A 27 9.32 -1.23 -2.03
N LEU A 28 8.16 -1.37 -1.40
CA LEU A 28 7.24 -0.26 -1.17
C LEU A 28 7.70 0.50 0.07
N VAL A 29 7.87 1.82 -0.04
CA VAL A 29 8.25 2.68 1.08
C VAL A 29 7.10 3.64 1.37
N ASP A 30 6.70 3.73 2.64
CA ASP A 30 5.68 4.65 3.16
C ASP A 30 6.22 5.36 4.41
N ASP A 31 5.71 6.54 4.75
CA ASP A 31 6.17 7.29 5.93
C ASP A 31 5.49 6.81 7.22
N ILE A 32 4.21 6.44 7.19
CA ILE A 32 3.49 5.94 8.37
C ILE A 32 2.50 4.84 8.01
N VAL A 33 2.70 3.65 8.58
CA VAL A 33 1.71 2.57 8.52
C VAL A 33 0.79 2.67 9.75
N THR A 34 -0.40 3.25 9.55
CA THR A 34 -1.44 3.28 10.60
C THR A 34 -2.29 2.00 10.60
N THR A 35 -3.08 1.77 9.54
CA THR A 35 -3.91 0.56 9.40
C THR A 35 -3.40 -0.39 8.32
N GLY A 36 -2.28 -0.07 7.66
CA GLY A 36 -1.77 -0.82 6.50
C GLY A 36 -2.62 -0.71 5.23
N ALA A 37 -3.69 0.09 5.24
CA ALA A 37 -4.63 0.13 4.12
C ALA A 37 -4.04 0.72 2.85
N THR A 38 -3.22 1.77 2.97
CA THR A 38 -2.46 2.36 1.87
C THR A 38 -1.47 1.34 1.31
N ALA A 39 -0.69 0.68 2.17
CA ALA A 39 0.26 -0.34 1.76
C ALA A 39 -0.42 -1.50 1.01
N ALA A 40 -1.53 -2.03 1.54
CA ALA A 40 -2.26 -3.13 0.92
C ALA A 40 -2.84 -2.76 -0.46
N GLU A 41 -3.36 -1.54 -0.62
CA GLU A 41 -3.87 -1.07 -1.91
C GLU A 41 -2.74 -0.83 -2.92
N SER A 42 -1.62 -0.27 -2.46
CA SER A 42 -0.43 -0.09 -3.29
C SER A 42 0.17 -1.42 -3.76
N VAL A 43 0.27 -2.41 -2.87
CA VAL A 43 0.71 -3.77 -3.23
C VAL A 43 -0.23 -4.38 -4.27
N ARG A 44 -1.54 -4.23 -4.09
CA ARG A 44 -2.54 -4.73 -5.07
C ARG A 44 -2.33 -4.12 -6.44
N MET A 45 -2.18 -2.80 -6.52
CA MET A 45 -1.96 -2.07 -7.77
C MET A 45 -0.65 -2.46 -8.45
N LEU A 46 0.44 -2.60 -7.68
CA LEU A 46 1.74 -3.02 -8.17
C LEU A 46 1.71 -4.46 -8.71
N ALA A 47 1.05 -5.38 -7.98
CA ALA A 47 0.87 -6.76 -8.43
C ALA A 47 0.04 -6.85 -9.72
N GLN A 48 -1.03 -6.06 -9.84
CA GLN A 48 -1.83 -5.98 -11.07
C GLN A 48 -1.04 -5.44 -12.28
N ALA A 49 -0.01 -4.64 -12.04
CA ALA A 49 0.89 -4.15 -13.08
C ALA A 49 2.08 -5.08 -13.40
N GLY A 50 2.18 -6.23 -12.71
CA GLY A 50 3.25 -7.20 -12.93
C GLY A 50 4.52 -6.97 -12.09
N ALA A 51 4.49 -6.08 -11.10
CA ALA A 51 5.58 -5.92 -10.14
C ALA A 51 5.47 -6.95 -9.00
N GLN A 52 6.62 -7.34 -8.45
CA GLN A 52 6.71 -8.21 -7.28
C GLN A 52 7.14 -7.39 -6.07
N VAL A 53 6.21 -7.13 -5.14
CA VAL A 53 6.56 -6.40 -3.92
C VAL A 53 7.20 -7.37 -2.93
N SER A 54 8.51 -7.25 -2.71
CA SER A 54 9.25 -8.14 -1.80
C SER A 54 9.19 -7.69 -0.35
N ALA A 55 8.98 -6.39 -0.10
CA ALA A 55 8.80 -5.84 1.24
C ALA A 55 8.00 -4.53 1.24
N VAL A 56 7.42 -4.22 2.40
CA VAL A 56 6.89 -2.89 2.73
C VAL A 56 7.72 -2.33 3.88
N LEU A 57 8.34 -1.16 3.67
CA LEU A 57 9.12 -0.44 4.66
C LEU A 57 8.36 0.81 5.09
N ALA A 58 8.22 1.01 6.40
CA ALA A 58 7.66 2.22 6.98
C ALA A 58 8.69 2.90 7.89
N ILE A 59 8.87 4.22 7.74
CA ILE A 59 9.77 5.00 8.60
C ILE A 59 8.97 6.06 9.35
N SER A 60 8.57 5.75 10.59
CA SER A 60 7.85 6.68 11.46
C SER A 60 8.73 7.15 12.62
N HIS A 61 8.71 8.45 12.92
CA HIS A 61 9.22 8.99 14.19
C HIS A 61 8.11 8.96 15.25
N ALA A 62 8.46 8.62 16.49
CA ALA A 62 7.55 8.55 17.63
C ALA A 62 7.40 9.91 18.33
#